data_AF-A0A1I1MI78-F1
#
_entry.id   AF-A0A1I1MI78-F1
#
_cell.length_a   1.000
_cell.length_b   1.000
_cell.length_c   1.000
_cell.angle_alpha   90.00
_cell.angle_beta   90.00
_cell.angle_gamma   90.00
#
_symmetry.space_group_name_H-M   'P 1'
#
loop_
_entity.id
_entity.type
_entity.pdbx_description
1 polymer ?
#
loop_
_entity_poly.entity_id
_entity_poly.type
_entity_poly.pdbx_seq_one_letter_code
_entity_poly.pdbx_strand_id
1 'polypeptide(L)'
;MENNKKCNKAKFWLDQDILFCKFKKGQCTKKFREEFSEDYVKTISSLSGDSYFPLLVDLRALKAKQAFAVIQVIANNSELRSVILCKSFVVRSLYIRFVLLALGGIYDPIIPNKIYKNYNKAISYSLETNQFFNALS
;
A
#
# COMPACT_ATOMS: atom_id res chain seq x y z
N MET A 1 -14.11 4.34 17.73
CA MET A 1 -13.44 5.12 16.68
C MET A 1 -13.80 4.49 15.34
N GLU A 2 -14.28 5.25 14.35
CA GLU A 2 -14.49 4.69 13.01
C GLU A 2 -13.11 4.42 12.38
N ASN A 3 -12.61 3.20 12.53
CA ASN A 3 -11.30 2.78 12.01
C ASN A 3 -11.27 2.71 10.48
N ASN A 4 -12.29 3.18 9.76
CA ASN A 4 -12.49 2.96 8.33
C ASN A 4 -12.91 4.26 7.64
N LYS A 5 -12.12 4.66 6.64
CA LYS A 5 -12.34 5.85 5.81
C LYS A 5 -12.45 5.47 4.35
N LYS A 6 -13.47 6.01 3.67
CA LYS A 6 -13.58 5.94 2.20
C LYS A 6 -12.91 7.19 1.62
N CYS A 7 -11.89 7.02 0.80
CA CYS A 7 -11.24 8.12 0.08
C CYS A 7 -11.23 7.78 -1.41
N ASN A 8 -11.98 8.55 -2.19
CA ASN A 8 -12.06 8.41 -3.64
C ASN A 8 -12.33 6.96 -4.09
N LYS A 9 -11.30 6.34 -4.69
CA LYS A 9 -11.34 5.04 -5.38
C LYS A 9 -10.97 3.88 -4.46
N ALA A 10 -10.62 4.17 -3.21
CA ALA A 10 -10.14 3.21 -2.23
C ALA A 10 -10.84 3.32 -0.87
N LYS A 11 -10.74 2.24 -0.12
CA LYS A 11 -11.14 2.14 1.29
C LYS A 11 -9.87 1.98 2.11
N PHE A 12 -9.76 2.74 3.18
CA PHE A 12 -8.67 2.70 4.14
C PHE A 12 -9.19 2.27 5.50
N TRP A 13 -8.47 1.42 6.21
CA TRP A 13 -8.77 1.16 7.61
C TRP A 13 -7.52 0.71 8.37
N LEU A 14 -7.50 0.94 9.68
CA LEU A 14 -6.47 0.40 10.57
C LEU A 14 -7.05 -0.83 11.29
N ASP A 15 -6.33 -1.94 11.24
CA ASP A 15 -6.68 -3.17 11.95
C ASP A 15 -5.41 -3.95 12.29
N GLN A 16 -5.33 -4.48 13.50
CA GLN A 16 -4.17 -5.24 14.01
C GLN A 16 -2.81 -4.57 13.68
N ASP A 17 -2.70 -3.26 13.90
CA ASP A 17 -1.50 -2.46 13.60
C ASP A 17 -1.05 -2.50 12.13
N ILE A 18 -1.98 -2.71 11.20
CA ILE A 18 -1.73 -2.62 9.76
C ILE A 18 -2.73 -1.63 9.16
N LEU A 19 -2.21 -0.69 8.37
CA LEU A 19 -3.04 0.14 7.52
C LEU A 19 -3.38 -0.63 6.26
N PHE A 20 -4.67 -0.89 6.07
CA PHE A 20 -5.17 -1.54 4.88
C PHE A 20 -5.68 -0.51 3.88
N CYS A 21 -5.32 -0.70 2.63
CA CYS A 21 -5.85 0.02 1.48
C CYS A 21 -6.43 -0.98 0.49
N LYS A 22 -7.73 -0.84 0.17
CA LYS A 22 -8.40 -1.70 -0.81
C LYS A 22 -9.08 -0.88 -1.88
N PHE A 23 -8.69 -1.12 -3.12
CA PHE A 23 -9.27 -0.43 -4.27
C PHE A 23 -10.60 -1.04 -4.72
N LYS A 24 -11.50 -0.18 -5.19
CA LYS A 24 -12.76 -0.59 -5.80
C LYS A 24 -12.54 -1.01 -7.27
N LYS A 25 -13.22 -2.06 -7.69
CA LYS A 25 -13.17 -2.57 -9.07
C LYS A 25 -13.58 -1.46 -10.05
N GLY A 26 -12.81 -1.31 -11.13
CA GLY A 26 -13.14 -0.41 -12.24
C GLY A 26 -12.94 1.09 -11.98
N GLN A 27 -12.50 1.49 -10.79
CA GLN A 27 -12.42 2.90 -10.41
C GLN A 27 -11.05 3.54 -10.70
N CYS A 28 -9.95 2.80 -10.74
CA CYS A 28 -8.62 3.33 -11.05
C CYS A 28 -8.42 3.52 -12.57
N THR A 29 -8.17 4.75 -13.03
CA THR A 29 -7.90 5.05 -14.45
C THR A 29 -6.38 5.10 -14.69
N LYS A 30 -5.94 5.29 -15.94
CA LYS A 30 -4.52 5.54 -16.25
C LYS A 30 -3.99 6.84 -15.61
N LYS A 31 -4.88 7.78 -15.26
CA LYS A 31 -4.54 9.06 -14.63
C LYS A 31 -4.34 8.96 -13.11
N PHE A 32 -4.25 7.74 -12.56
CA PHE A 32 -4.12 7.54 -11.11
C PHE A 32 -2.95 8.32 -10.49
N ARG A 33 -1.85 8.55 -11.22
CA ARG A 33 -0.75 9.39 -10.74
C ARG A 33 -1.17 10.83 -10.45
N GLU A 34 -1.99 11.41 -11.31
CA GLU A 34 -2.53 12.77 -11.17
C GLU A 34 -3.65 12.80 -10.11
N GLU A 35 -4.40 11.70 -10.00
CA GLU A 35 -5.53 11.56 -9.06
C GLU A 35 -5.11 11.11 -7.66
N PHE A 36 -3.88 10.63 -7.48
CA PHE A 36 -3.34 10.30 -6.16
C PHE A 36 -3.04 11.62 -5.46
N SER A 37 -4.10 12.19 -4.91
CA SER A 37 -4.11 13.49 -4.25
C SER A 37 -3.51 13.39 -2.86
N GLU A 38 -3.23 14.57 -2.29
CA GLU A 38 -3.01 14.76 -0.86
C GLU A 38 -4.06 14.05 0.01
N ASP A 39 -5.28 13.81 -0.49
CA ASP A 39 -6.34 13.15 0.29
C ASP A 39 -5.97 11.71 0.67
N TYR A 40 -5.22 10.99 -0.17
CA TYR A 40 -4.77 9.63 0.15
C TYR A 40 -3.77 9.66 1.30
N VAL A 41 -2.79 10.56 1.21
CA VAL A 41 -1.77 10.75 2.24
C VAL A 41 -2.43 11.23 3.53
N LYS A 42 -3.25 12.28 3.47
CA LYS A 42 -4.02 12.80 4.63
C LYS A 42 -4.92 11.73 5.26
N THR A 43 -5.55 10.88 4.45
CA THR A 43 -6.37 9.76 4.98
C THR A 43 -5.49 8.76 5.74
N ILE A 44 -4.34 8.40 5.18
CA ILE A 44 -3.36 7.51 5.83
C ILE A 44 -2.83 8.15 7.11
N SER A 45 -2.30 9.37 7.05
CA SER A 45 -1.80 10.12 8.22
C SER A 45 -2.86 10.24 9.31
N SER A 46 -4.11 10.53 8.94
CA SER A 46 -5.19 10.66 9.93
C SER A 46 -5.60 9.33 10.57
N LEU A 47 -5.39 8.19 9.90
CA LEU A 47 -5.57 6.86 10.50
C LEU A 47 -4.35 6.46 11.35
N SER A 48 -3.16 6.88 10.94
CA SER A 48 -1.89 6.66 11.64
C SER A 48 -1.77 7.46 12.94
N GLY A 49 -2.35 8.66 13.00
CA GLY A 49 -2.04 9.62 14.06
C GLY A 49 -0.54 9.96 14.04
N ASP A 50 0.09 9.91 15.21
CA ASP A 50 1.52 10.15 15.37
C ASP A 50 2.37 8.86 15.28
N SER A 51 1.76 7.72 14.95
CA SER A 51 2.41 6.42 14.87
C SER A 51 2.67 5.97 13.43
N TYR A 52 3.67 5.13 13.22
CA TYR A 52 3.98 4.57 11.91
C TYR A 52 3.44 3.15 11.82
N PHE A 53 2.75 2.82 10.73
CA PHE A 53 2.24 1.47 10.50
C PHE A 53 2.68 0.91 9.13
N PRO A 54 2.77 -0.41 8.97
CA PRO A 54 2.81 -1.05 7.66
C PRO A 54 1.57 -0.71 6.83
N LEU A 55 1.75 -0.48 5.54
CA LEU A 55 0.66 -0.29 4.58
C LEU A 55 0.48 -1.53 3.69
N LEU A 56 -0.64 -2.22 3.83
CA LEU A 56 -1.05 -3.33 2.97
C LEU A 56 -2.05 -2.85 1.91
N VAL A 57 -1.66 -2.93 0.65
CA VAL A 57 -2.44 -2.48 -0.50
C VAL A 57 -3.00 -3.67 -1.29
N ASP A 58 -4.31 -3.90 -1.22
CA ASP A 58 -5.00 -4.95 -1.99
C ASP A 58 -5.46 -4.44 -3.37
N LEU A 59 -4.81 -4.96 -4.40
CA LEU A 59 -5.00 -4.59 -5.80
C LEU A 59 -5.71 -5.68 -6.59
N ARG A 60 -6.18 -6.76 -5.95
CA ARG A 60 -6.79 -7.90 -6.64
C ARG A 60 -8.08 -7.53 -7.41
N ALA A 61 -8.72 -6.43 -7.03
CA ALA A 61 -9.90 -5.90 -7.72
C ALA A 61 -9.56 -5.15 -9.03
N LEU A 62 -8.29 -4.86 -9.30
CA LEU A 62 -7.82 -4.05 -10.42
C LEU A 62 -7.30 -4.93 -11.58
N LYS A 63 -7.41 -4.42 -12.81
CA LYS A 63 -6.74 -4.99 -13.98
C LYS A 63 -5.24 -4.73 -13.89
N ALA A 64 -4.42 -5.54 -14.58
CA ALA A 64 -2.96 -5.44 -14.51
C ALA A 64 -2.40 -4.03 -14.77
N LYS A 65 -2.88 -3.33 -15.80
CA LYS A 65 -2.47 -1.95 -16.11
C LYS A 65 -2.80 -0.96 -14.99
N GLN A 66 -3.94 -1.14 -14.32
CA GLN A 66 -4.38 -0.29 -13.21
C GLN A 66 -3.55 -0.58 -11.95
N ALA A 67 -3.35 -1.87 -11.63
CA ALA A 67 -2.52 -2.27 -10.50
C ALA A 67 -1.08 -1.77 -10.66
N PHE A 68 -0.52 -1.84 -11.87
CA PHE A 68 0.81 -1.31 -12.18
C PHE A 68 0.90 0.19 -11.92
N ALA A 69 -0.06 0.98 -12.42
CA ALA A 69 -0.10 2.43 -12.20
C ALA A 69 -0.19 2.77 -10.70
N VAL A 70 -1.03 2.05 -9.95
CA VAL A 70 -1.15 2.24 -8.49
C VAL A 70 0.16 1.92 -7.77
N ILE A 71 0.81 0.80 -8.11
CA ILE A 71 2.06 0.41 -7.46
C ILE A 71 3.16 1.42 -7.75
N GLN A 72 3.33 1.86 -9.01
CA GLN A 72 4.34 2.85 -9.37
C GLN A 72 4.19 4.16 -8.59
N VAL A 73 2.96 4.59 -8.34
CA VAL A 73 2.67 5.80 -7.57
C VAL A 73 2.94 5.58 -6.09
N ILE A 74 2.34 4.54 -5.48
CA ILE A 74 2.43 4.31 -4.03
C ILE A 74 3.85 3.91 -3.60
N ALA A 75 4.53 3.06 -4.38
CA ALA A 75 5.89 2.62 -4.05
C ALA A 75 6.88 3.80 -3.98
N ASN A 76 6.74 4.78 -4.88
CA ASN A 76 7.67 5.90 -5.02
C ASN A 76 7.17 7.23 -4.43
N ASN A 77 6.01 7.26 -3.78
CA ASN A 77 5.49 8.50 -3.18
C ASN A 77 6.32 8.87 -1.93
N SER A 78 6.92 10.05 -1.96
CA SER A 78 7.80 10.57 -0.91
C SER A 78 7.06 10.97 0.36
N GLU A 79 5.83 11.48 0.27
CA GLU A 79 5.03 11.86 1.45
C GLU A 79 4.58 10.64 2.23
N LEU A 80 4.27 9.52 1.56
CA LEU A 80 4.05 8.26 2.23
C LEU A 80 5.29 7.82 3.02
N ARG A 81 6.50 8.22 2.61
CA ARG A 81 7.70 7.83 3.35
C ARG A 81 7.76 8.36 4.77
N SER A 82 7.14 9.52 5.03
CA SER A 82 7.15 10.11 6.36
C SER A 82 6.03 9.61 7.26
N VAL A 83 5.20 8.64 6.83
CA VAL A 83 4.00 8.21 7.57
C VAL A 83 3.77 6.70 7.62
N ILE A 84 4.63 5.88 7.00
CA ILE A 84 4.50 4.41 7.03
C ILE A 84 5.85 3.69 7.17
N LEU A 85 5.82 2.48 7.74
CA LEU A 85 7.02 1.66 7.99
C LEU A 85 7.47 0.83 6.78
N CYS A 86 6.52 0.19 6.10
CA CYS A 86 6.76 -0.64 4.93
C CYS A 86 5.51 -0.74 4.07
N LYS A 87 5.64 -1.23 2.84
CA LYS A 87 4.50 -1.44 1.93
C LYS A 87 4.43 -2.90 1.50
N SER A 88 3.25 -3.50 1.58
CA SER A 88 2.97 -4.82 1.04
C SER A 88 1.82 -4.75 0.03
N PHE A 89 2.04 -5.27 -1.17
CA PHE A 89 1.07 -5.21 -2.26
C PHE A 89 0.51 -6.60 -2.54
N VAL A 90 -0.81 -6.73 -2.62
CA VAL A 90 -1.47 -8.00 -2.96
C VAL A 90 -2.03 -7.93 -4.37
N VAL A 91 -1.51 -8.75 -5.27
CA VAL A 91 -1.90 -8.78 -6.68
C VAL A 91 -2.49 -10.14 -7.07
N ARG A 92 -3.33 -10.16 -8.11
CA ARG A 92 -3.96 -11.39 -8.59
C ARG A 92 -3.00 -12.28 -9.41
N SER A 93 -2.04 -11.68 -10.10
CA SER A 93 -1.21 -12.35 -11.11
C SER A 93 0.28 -12.28 -10.80
N LEU A 94 0.97 -13.41 -11.00
CA LEU A 94 2.44 -13.49 -10.96
C LEU A 94 3.10 -12.59 -12.00
N TYR A 95 2.46 -12.39 -13.16
CA TYR A 95 2.97 -11.53 -14.22
C TYR A 95 3.23 -10.10 -13.72
N ILE A 96 2.28 -9.53 -12.97
CA ILE A 96 2.41 -8.17 -12.42
C ILE A 96 3.62 -8.11 -11.46
N ARG A 97 3.80 -9.13 -10.62
CA ARG A 97 4.93 -9.23 -9.70
C ARG A 97 6.26 -9.27 -10.47
N PHE A 98 6.38 -10.10 -11.51
CA PHE A 98 7.61 -10.20 -12.30
C PHE A 98 7.94 -8.91 -13.04
N VAL A 99 6.95 -8.28 -13.68
CA VAL A 99 7.15 -7.01 -14.40
C VAL A 99 7.65 -5.91 -13.46
N LEU A 100 7.11 -5.81 -12.25
CA LEU A 100 7.53 -4.80 -11.28
C LEU A 100 8.92 -5.04 -10.70
N LEU A 101 9.28 -6.30 -10.48
CA LEU A 101 10.63 -6.67 -10.08
C LEU A 101 11.66 -6.35 -11.19
N ALA A 102 11.33 -6.65 -12.44
CA ALA A 102 12.22 -6.41 -13.58
C ALA A 102 12.40 -4.92 -13.90
N LEU A 103 11.35 -4.11 -13.77
CA LEU A 103 11.40 -2.67 -14.06
C LEU A 103 11.91 -1.82 -12.89
N GLY A 104 12.38 -2.44 -11.83
CA GLY A 104 12.86 -1.76 -10.64
C GLY A 104 11.79 -0.98 -9.86
N GLY A 105 10.52 -1.06 -10.26
CA GLY A 105 9.44 -0.15 -9.85
C GLY A 105 8.98 -0.28 -8.38
N ILE A 106 9.57 -1.20 -7.61
CA ILE A 106 9.35 -1.34 -6.17
C ILE A 106 10.62 -1.16 -5.34
N TYR A 107 11.78 -0.92 -5.94
CA TYR A 107 13.00 -0.68 -5.17
C TYR A 107 12.96 0.75 -4.63
N ASP A 108 12.36 0.89 -3.46
CA ASP A 108 12.64 2.02 -2.60
C ASP A 108 13.78 1.56 -1.67
N PRO A 109 14.99 2.17 -1.75
CA PRO A 109 16.14 1.74 -0.97
C PRO A 109 15.97 2.02 0.53
N ILE A 110 14.98 2.85 0.90
CA ILE A 110 14.75 3.31 2.26
C ILE A 110 13.55 2.57 2.86
N ILE A 111 12.43 2.46 2.13
CA ILE A 111 11.22 1.79 2.63
C ILE A 111 11.03 0.41 2.00
N PRO A 112 11.02 -0.67 2.80
CA PRO A 112 10.81 -2.01 2.27
C PRO A 112 9.44 -2.17 1.57
N ASN A 113 9.48 -2.53 0.28
CA ASN A 113 8.30 -2.85 -0.51
C ASN A 113 8.29 -4.33 -0.91
N LYS A 114 7.17 -5.04 -0.71
CA LYS A 114 7.03 -6.44 -1.17
C LYS A 114 5.71 -6.69 -1.88
N ILE A 115 5.74 -7.56 -2.89
CA ILE A 115 4.54 -7.96 -3.65
C ILE A 115 4.24 -9.44 -3.39
N TYR A 116 2.98 -9.71 -3.04
CA TYR A 116 2.45 -11.03 -2.75
C TYR A 116 1.26 -11.38 -3.63
N LYS A 117 1.09 -12.67 -3.92
CA LYS A 117 -0.16 -13.22 -4.47
C LYS A 117 -1.12 -13.66 -3.36
N ASN A 118 -0.58 -14.12 -2.24
CA ASN A 118 -1.32 -14.59 -1.09
C ASN A 118 -1.47 -13.43 -0.09
N TYR A 119 -2.72 -13.14 0.28
CA TYR A 119 -3.05 -12.05 1.20
C TYR A 119 -2.49 -12.28 2.61
N ASN A 120 -2.58 -13.51 3.13
CA ASN A 120 -2.08 -13.85 4.46
C ASN A 120 -0.56 -13.69 4.54
N LYS A 121 0.18 -14.03 3.47
CA LYS A 121 1.63 -13.77 3.42
C LYS A 121 1.98 -12.28 3.47
N ALA A 122 1.13 -11.42 2.89
CA ALA A 122 1.32 -9.98 3.00
C ALA A 122 1.05 -9.48 4.42
N ILE A 123 0.01 -10.02 5.09
CA ILE A 123 -0.27 -9.74 6.50
C ILE A 123 0.91 -10.17 7.38
N SER A 124 1.36 -11.42 7.29
CA SER A 124 2.47 -11.95 8.10
C SER A 124 3.71 -11.06 7.97
N TYR A 125 4.09 -10.70 6.75
CA TYR A 125 5.21 -9.78 6.53
C TYR A 125 4.99 -8.41 7.17
N SER A 126 3.80 -7.84 7.06
CA SER A 126 3.48 -6.54 7.66
C SER A 126 3.57 -6.60 9.19
N LEU A 127 3.02 -7.65 9.82
CA LEU A 127 3.08 -7.85 11.28
C LEU A 127 4.52 -8.08 11.75
N GLU A 128 5.27 -8.97 11.11
CA GLU A 128 6.67 -9.25 11.42
C GLU A 128 7.52 -7.98 11.31
N THR A 129 7.29 -7.17 10.27
CA THR A 129 8.00 -5.89 10.10
C THR A 129 7.64 -4.92 11.22
N ASN A 130 6.35 -4.78 11.56
CA ASN A 130 5.92 -3.89 12.64
C ASN A 130 6.52 -4.30 13.99
N GLN A 131 6.50 -5.59 14.31
CA GLN A 131 7.09 -6.14 15.53
C GLN A 131 8.59 -5.89 15.58
N PHE A 132 9.30 -6.07 14.47
CA PHE A 132 10.73 -5.80 14.41
C PHE A 132 11.05 -4.33 14.71
N PHE A 133 10.29 -3.38 14.14
CA PHE A 133 10.48 -1.95 14.42
C PHE A 133 10.13 -1.59 15.87
N ASN A 134 9.00 -2.06 16.38
CA ASN A 134 8.55 -1.74 17.74
C ASN A 134 9.36 -2.46 18.82
N ALA A 135 10.01 -3.58 18.53
CA ALA A 135 10.93 -4.25 19.45
C ALA A 135 12.29 -3.52 19.59
N LEU A 136 12.59 -2.60 18.67
CA LEU A 136 13.80 -1.76 18.67
C LEU A 136 13.54 -0.35 19.23
N SER A 137 12.30 -0.05 19.64
CA SER A 137 11.85 1.23 20.20
C SER A 137 11.74 1.14 21.72
#